data_AF-A0A429M709-F1
#
_entry.id   AF-A0A429M709-F1
#
_cell.length_a   1.000
_cell.length_b   1.000
_cell.length_c   1.000
_cell.angle_alpha   90.00
_cell.angle_beta   90.00
_cell.angle_gamma   90.00
#
_symmetry.space_group_name_H-M   'P 1'
#
loop_
_entity.id
_entity.type
_entity.pdbx_description
1 polymer ?
#
loop_
_entity_poly.entity_id
_entity_poly.type
_entity_poly.pdbx_seq_one_letter_code
_entity_poly.pdbx_strand_id
1 'polypeptide(L)'
;RKKVENELMVEASKNFQQRAQMLTQAWNKSQYSLVTLNLNTNNYFPQPVMRASLAKFAAAEAAPAQDMAAGESKITVNANGSIQFK
;
A
#
# COMPACT_ATOMS: atom_id res chain seq x y z
N ARG A 1 -11.91 1.19 -9.99
CA ARG A 1 -11.16 0.42 -8.97
C ARG A 1 -10.04 -0.39 -9.61
N LYS A 2 -10.33 -1.40 -10.44
CA LYS A 2 -9.31 -2.13 -11.23
C LYS A 2 -8.27 -1.27 -11.95
N LYS A 3 -8.69 -0.15 -12.56
CA LYS A 3 -7.75 0.78 -13.21
C LYS A 3 -6.75 1.42 -12.23
N VAL A 4 -7.24 1.86 -11.07
CA VAL A 4 -6.41 2.46 -10.01
C VAL A 4 -5.48 1.42 -9.40
N GLU A 5 -5.97 0.18 -9.18
CA GLU A 5 -5.12 -0.93 -8.74
C GLU A 5 -3.99 -1.20 -9.75
N ASN A 6 -4.31 -1.28 -11.04
CA ASN A 6 -3.31 -1.49 -12.09
C ASN A 6 -2.30 -0.33 -12.15
N GLU A 7 -2.76 0.92 -12.02
CA GLU A 7 -1.89 2.10 -11.98
C GLU A 7 -0.93 2.03 -10.78
N LEU A 8 -1.43 1.69 -9.59
CA LEU A 8 -0.60 1.51 -8.39
C LEU A 8 0.39 0.35 -8.54
N MET A 9 0.02 -0.74 -9.22
CA MET A 9 0.95 -1.84 -9.51
C MET A 9 2.08 -1.40 -10.46
N VAL A 10 1.75 -0.62 -11.50
CA VAL A 10 2.76 -0.07 -12.44
C VAL A 10 3.67 0.91 -11.72
N GLU A 11 3.12 1.78 -10.89
CA GLU A 11 3.88 2.75 -10.11
C GLU A 11 4.80 2.08 -9.09
N ALA A 12 4.30 1.07 -8.36
CA ALA A 12 5.10 0.27 -7.44
C ALA A 12 6.26 -0.43 -8.17
N SER A 13 6.01 -0.95 -9.38
CA SER A 13 7.03 -1.59 -10.21
C SER A 13 8.09 -0.59 -10.69
N LYS A 14 7.69 0.61 -11.11
CA LYS A 14 8.61 1.70 -11.47
C LYS A 14 9.47 2.14 -10.29
N ASN A 15 8.86 2.30 -9.11
CA ASN A 15 9.57 2.65 -7.89
C ASN A 15 10.59 1.58 -7.50
N PHE A 16 10.23 0.30 -7.64
CA PHE A 16 11.17 -0.81 -7.44
C PHE A 16 12.34 -0.75 -8.44
N GLN A 17 12.05 -0.53 -9.73
CA GLN A 17 13.07 -0.41 -10.76
C GLN A 17 14.04 0.76 -10.49
N GLN A 18 13.53 1.93 -10.13
CA GLN A 18 14.35 3.09 -9.78
C GLN A 18 15.27 2.80 -8.59
N ARG A 19 14.71 2.19 -7.52
CA ARG A 19 15.51 1.80 -6.35
C ARG A 19 16.56 0.75 -6.71
N ALA A 20 16.21 -0.24 -7.53
CA ALA A 20 17.14 -1.24 -8.03
C ALA A 20 18.29 -0.60 -8.81
N GLN A 21 17.99 0.33 -9.71
CA GLN A 21 18.99 1.06 -10.49
C GLN A 21 19.91 1.91 -9.60
N MET A 22 19.37 2.63 -8.62
CA MET A 22 20.16 3.37 -7.65
C MET A 22 21.09 2.45 -6.85
N LEU A 23 20.60 1.30 -6.40
CA LEU A 23 21.41 0.30 -5.72
C LEU A 23 22.49 -0.28 -6.63
N THR A 24 22.17 -0.58 -7.89
CA THR A 24 23.15 -1.05 -8.88
C THR A 24 24.30 -0.06 -9.07
N GLN A 25 23.99 1.24 -9.18
CA GLN A 25 25.00 2.29 -9.25
C GLN A 25 25.82 2.41 -7.96
N ALA A 26 25.17 2.38 -6.79
CA ALA A 26 25.84 2.45 -5.49
C ALA A 26 26.80 1.27 -5.26
N TRP A 27 26.50 0.11 -5.84
CA TRP A 27 27.32 -1.10 -5.75
C TRP A 27 28.33 -1.22 -6.90
N ASN A 28 28.46 -0.19 -7.73
CA ASN A 28 29.35 -0.13 -8.90
C ASN A 28 29.16 -1.29 -9.88
N LYS A 29 27.91 -1.75 -10.02
CA LYS A 29 27.49 -2.79 -10.94
C LYS A 29 26.89 -2.14 -12.18
N SER A 30 27.12 -2.71 -13.36
CA SER A 30 26.59 -2.16 -14.61
C SER A 30 25.18 -2.66 -14.91
N GLN A 31 24.84 -3.85 -14.41
CA GLN A 31 23.60 -4.54 -14.73
C GLN A 31 23.05 -5.28 -13.50
N TYR A 32 21.73 -5.45 -13.49
CA TYR A 32 21.03 -6.31 -12.53
C TYR A 32 20.00 -7.16 -13.26
N SER A 33 19.71 -8.33 -12.71
CA SER A 33 18.62 -9.19 -13.13
C SER A 33 17.55 -9.19 -12.05
N LEU A 34 16.29 -9.08 -12.45
CA LEU A 34 15.18 -9.37 -11.57
C LEU A 34 15.11 -10.87 -11.36
N VAL A 35 15.20 -11.33 -10.12
CA VAL A 35 15.07 -12.77 -9.77
C VAL A 35 13.62 -13.08 -9.42
N THR A 36 13.02 -12.25 -8.56
CA THR A 36 11.62 -12.39 -8.18
C THR A 36 11.01 -11.01 -7.95
N LEU A 37 9.72 -10.87 -8.28
CA LEU A 37 8.92 -9.70 -7.98
C LEU A 37 7.53 -10.18 -7.56
N ASN A 38 7.20 -9.96 -6.30
CA ASN A 38 5.91 -10.26 -5.71
C ASN A 38 5.20 -8.94 -5.40
N LEU A 39 4.06 -8.72 -6.07
CA LEU A 39 3.22 -7.55 -5.88
C LEU A 39 1.99 -7.97 -5.08
N ASN A 40 1.91 -7.53 -3.83
CA ASN A 40 0.78 -7.79 -2.94
C ASN A 40 -0.07 -6.54 -2.81
N THR A 41 -1.30 -6.58 -3.31
CA THR A 41 -2.29 -5.53 -3.12
C THR A 41 -3.16 -5.88 -1.91
N ASN A 42 -2.98 -5.17 -0.80
CA ASN A 42 -3.86 -5.33 0.36
C ASN A 42 -4.94 -4.26 0.32
N ASN A 43 -6.18 -4.68 0.09
CA ASN A 43 -7.31 -3.79 0.03
C ASN A 43 -7.94 -3.70 1.43
N TYR A 44 -7.46 -2.77 2.25
CA TYR A 44 -8.05 -2.53 3.57
C TYR A 44 -9.38 -1.82 3.40
N PHE A 45 -10.47 -2.59 3.46
CA PHE A 45 -11.80 -2.03 3.63
C PHE A 45 -12.02 -1.84 5.13
N PRO A 46 -12.12 -0.60 5.65
CA PRO A 46 -12.56 -0.40 7.02
C PRO A 46 -13.95 -1.02 7.13
N GLN A 47 -14.04 -2.16 7.82
CA GLN A 47 -15.33 -2.77 8.07
C GLN A 47 -16.12 -1.80 8.94
N PRO A 48 -17.37 -1.47 8.57
CA PRO A 48 -18.21 -0.62 9.40
C PRO A 48 -18.40 -1.36 10.72
N VAL A 49 -17.69 -0.92 11.75
CA VAL A 49 -17.98 -1.30 13.13
C VAL A 49 -19.44 -0.92 13.34
N MET A 50 -20.30 -1.92 13.56
CA MET A 50 -21.71 -1.72 13.87
C MET A 50 -21.79 -0.87 15.14
N ARG A 51 -21.86 0.46 14.97
CA ARG A 51 -22.07 1.46 16.04
C ARG A 51 -23.46 1.37 16.68
N ALA A 52 -24.24 0.34 16.34
CA ALA A 52 -25.60 0.18 16.87
C ALA A 52 -25.62 -0.12 18.37
N SER A 53 -24.60 -0.81 18.92
CA SER A 53 -24.51 -1.07 20.37
C SER A 53 -23.86 0.07 21.15
N LEU A 54 -23.06 0.92 20.50
CA LEU A 54 -22.42 2.08 21.12
C LEU A 54 -23.34 3.31 21.21
N ALA A 55 -24.31 3.46 20.30
CA ALA A 55 -25.24 4.59 20.33
C ALA A 55 -26.13 4.63 21.59
N LYS A 56 -26.36 3.49 22.26
CA LYS A 56 -27.10 3.46 23.53
C LYS A 56 -26.25 3.82 24.75
N PHE A 57 -24.92 3.74 24.66
CA PHE A 57 -24.00 4.10 25.75
C PHE A 57 -23.31 5.47 25.53
N ALA A 58 -23.18 5.94 24.29
CA ALA A 58 -22.45 7.16 23.93
C ALA A 58 -23.28 8.45 23.98
N ALA A 59 -24.53 8.42 24.43
CA ALA A 59 -25.27 9.65 24.74
C ALA A 59 -24.77 10.35 26.02
N ALA A 60 -23.88 9.71 26.79
CA ALA A 60 -23.41 10.21 28.08
C ALA A 60 -21.98 10.78 28.10
N GLU A 61 -21.12 10.46 27.13
CA GLU A 61 -19.74 10.98 27.10
C GLU A 61 -19.33 11.33 25.67
N ALA A 62 -19.16 12.63 25.45
CA ALA A 62 -18.62 13.22 24.24
C ALA A 62 -17.19 12.71 23.98
N ALA A 63 -17.05 11.69 23.16
CA ALA A 63 -15.78 11.38 22.49
C ALA A 63 -15.78 12.11 21.12
N PRO A 64 -14.71 12.84 20.78
CA PRO A 64 -14.64 13.58 19.53
C PRO A 64 -14.87 12.63 18.36
N ALA A 65 -15.83 13.01 17.51
CA ALA A 65 -16.09 12.35 16.26
C ALA A 65 -14.75 12.28 15.52
N GLN A 66 -14.17 11.07 15.46
CA GLN A 66 -13.12 10.78 14.52
C GLN A 66 -13.68 11.16 13.15
N ASP A 67 -13.17 12.25 12.59
CA ASP A 67 -13.24 12.63 11.17
C ASP A 67 -12.53 11.54 10.34
N MET A 68 -13.05 10.32 10.40
CA MET A 68 -12.71 9.23 9.52
C MET A 68 -13.51 9.51 8.27
N ALA A 69 -12.90 10.27 7.35
CA ALA A 69 -13.44 10.58 6.02
C ALA A 69 -14.08 9.32 5.44
N ALA A 70 -15.41 9.28 5.49
CA ALA A 70 -16.24 8.18 5.04
C ALA A 70 -16.19 8.12 3.51
N GLY A 71 -15.12 7.53 2.96
CA GLY A 71 -14.97 7.42 1.51
C GLY A 71 -13.58 7.03 1.02
N GLU A 72 -12.52 7.21 1.82
CA GLU A 72 -11.18 6.87 1.38
C GLU A 72 -10.90 5.37 1.56
N SER A 73 -11.11 4.62 0.49
CA SER A 73 -10.61 3.24 0.39
C SER A 73 -9.10 3.28 0.22
N LYS A 74 -8.34 3.10 1.31
CA LYS A 74 -6.88 3.04 1.28
C LYS A 74 -6.42 1.73 0.67
N ILE A 75 -6.02 1.77 -0.61
CA ILE A 75 -5.40 0.63 -1.30
C ILE A 75 -3.90 0.70 -1.06
N THR A 76 -3.32 -0.32 -0.41
CA THR A 76 -1.87 -0.39 -0.20
C THR A 76 -1.28 -1.45 -1.11
N VAL A 77 -0.34 -1.07 -1.98
CA VAL A 77 0.39 -1.99 -2.85
C VAL A 77 1.80 -2.15 -2.32
N ASN A 78 2.17 -3.38 -1.95
CA ASN A 78 3.51 -3.73 -1.50
C ASN A 78 4.22 -4.51 -2.60
N ALA A 79 5.35 -3.99 -3.08
CA ALA A 79 6.22 -4.66 -4.05
C ALA A 79 7.45 -5.23 -3.33
N ASN A 80 7.51 -6.55 -3.17
CA ASN A 80 8.64 -7.26 -2.60
C ASN A 80 9.35 -8.04 -3.71
N GLY A 81 10.59 -7.68 -4.01
CA GLY A 81 11.37 -8.36 -5.03
C GLY A 81 12.84 -8.50 -4.65
N SER A 82 13.50 -9.45 -5.30
CA SER A 82 14.94 -9.66 -5.18
C SER A 82 15.59 -9.41 -6.53
N ILE A 83 16.65 -8.60 -6.51
CA ILE A 83 17.51 -8.36 -7.66
C ILE A 83 18.86 -9.04 -7.42
N GLN A 84 19.44 -9.55 -8.49
CA GLN A 84 20.81 -10.07 -8.48
C GLN A 84 21.65 -9.17 -9.37
N PHE A 85 22.72 -8.60 -8.81
CA PHE A 85 23.68 -7.83 -9.60
C PHE A 85 24.52 -8.77 -10.48
N LYS A 86 24.80 -8.35 -11.71
CA LYS A 86 25.77 -9.02 -12.59
C LYS A 86 27.13 -8.35 -12.44
#